data_AF-A0A1N7AKK3-F1
#
_entry.id   AF-A0A1N7AKK3-F1
#
_cell.length_a   1.000
_cell.length_b   1.000
_cell.length_c   1.000
_cell.angle_alpha   90.00
_cell.angle_beta   90.00
_cell.angle_gamma   90.00
#
_symmetry.space_group_name_H-M   'P 1'
#
loop_
_entity.id
_entity.type
_entity.pdbx_description
1 polymer ?
#
loop_
_entity_poly.entity_id
_entity_poly.type
_entity_poly.pdbx_seq_one_letter_code
_entity_poly.pdbx_strand_id
1 'polypeptide(L)'
;MSIEFLIKIHAPKAVSAEADSQRLTKSCDGIGRDEALAALAHAERAHPIGVAVLRARHLGDMIALRKLIAAYPPRAVLSMAGMLCEPERMLRLYKRHHPYGRREAKRARELELQGDHDNAARVRALIEMRCQRDTEGGRCPACSGTGELTKPKPHACPNCHSGYIASPELLTTAERQAEQELQHCYGDAVKEYHRYLDMAKAA
;
A
#
# COMPACT_ATOMS: atom_id res chain seq x y z
N MET A 1 6.52 2.36 -22.41
CA MET A 1 5.25 2.71 -21.71
C MET A 1 4.31 1.50 -21.75
N SER A 2 3.97 0.87 -20.62
CA SER A 2 2.77 -0.01 -20.55
C SER A 2 2.23 -0.28 -19.12
N ILE A 3 3.05 -0.16 -18.05
CA ILE A 3 2.53 -0.22 -16.66
C ILE A 3 1.59 0.96 -16.37
N GLU A 4 1.88 2.15 -16.88
CA GLU A 4 1.01 3.33 -16.75
C GLU A 4 -0.38 3.12 -17.35
N PHE A 5 -0.47 2.37 -18.46
CA PHE A 5 -1.75 2.01 -19.06
C PHE A 5 -2.52 1.04 -18.16
N LEU A 6 -1.83 0.06 -17.57
CA LEU A 6 -2.43 -0.86 -16.60
C LEU A 6 -2.95 -0.12 -15.35
N ILE A 7 -2.20 0.86 -14.85
CA ILE A 7 -2.62 1.76 -13.76
C ILE A 7 -3.87 2.54 -14.15
N LYS A 8 -3.92 3.10 -15.37
CA LYS A 8 -5.07 3.86 -15.86
C LYS A 8 -6.33 2.99 -15.98
N ILE A 9 -6.21 1.74 -16.43
CA ILE A 9 -7.34 0.78 -16.51
C ILE A 9 -7.93 0.51 -15.12
N HIS A 10 -7.09 0.44 -14.07
CA HIS A 10 -7.52 0.07 -12.72
C HIS A 10 -7.85 1.30 -11.84
N ALA A 11 -7.74 2.52 -12.36
CA ALA A 11 -8.03 3.72 -11.60
C ALA A 11 -9.56 3.86 -11.36
N PRO A 12 -10.02 4.11 -10.11
CA PRO A 12 -11.45 4.14 -9.76
C PRO A 12 -12.25 5.29 -10.40
N LYS A 13 -11.60 6.22 -11.12
CA LYS A 13 -12.27 7.28 -11.90
C LYS A 13 -12.70 6.84 -13.31
N ALA A 14 -12.46 5.59 -13.71
CA ALA A 14 -12.90 5.04 -15.00
C ALA A 14 -14.41 4.66 -15.02
N VAL A 15 -15.28 5.43 -14.35
CA VAL A 15 -16.75 5.25 -14.34
C VAL A 15 -17.39 5.61 -15.70
N SER A 16 -16.58 5.94 -16.70
CA SER A 16 -17.03 5.95 -18.08
C SER A 16 -15.99 5.29 -18.99
N ALA A 17 -15.66 4.04 -18.69
CA ALA A 17 -14.89 3.21 -19.62
C ALA A 17 -15.52 3.22 -21.02
N GLU A 18 -16.85 3.33 -21.15
CA GLU A 18 -17.52 3.42 -22.46
C GLU A 18 -17.36 4.78 -23.15
N ALA A 19 -17.27 5.90 -22.42
CA ALA A 19 -17.02 7.22 -22.99
C ALA A 19 -15.53 7.50 -23.28
N ASP A 20 -14.63 6.92 -22.49
CA ASP A 20 -13.19 6.98 -22.72
C ASP A 20 -12.70 5.92 -23.70
N SER A 21 -13.41 4.80 -23.89
CA SER A 21 -13.12 3.87 -25.00
C SER A 21 -13.23 4.56 -26.35
N GLN A 22 -14.14 5.54 -26.48
CA GLN A 22 -14.30 6.34 -27.70
C GLN A 22 -13.20 7.40 -27.88
N ARG A 23 -12.56 7.90 -26.80
CA ARG A 23 -11.43 8.86 -26.87
C ARG A 23 -10.04 8.22 -26.79
N LEU A 24 -9.93 7.00 -26.26
CA LEU A 24 -8.74 6.16 -26.25
C LEU A 24 -8.61 5.29 -27.53
N THR A 25 -9.54 5.42 -28.49
CA THR A 25 -9.43 4.81 -29.83
C THR A 25 -8.23 5.28 -30.66
N LYS A 26 -7.38 6.16 -30.12
CA LYS A 26 -6.03 6.41 -30.63
C LYS A 26 -5.01 6.40 -29.50
N SER A 27 -4.91 5.29 -28.77
CA SER A 27 -3.56 4.86 -28.36
C SER A 27 -2.81 4.57 -29.67
N CYS A 28 -1.77 5.36 -29.98
CA CYS A 28 -0.98 5.26 -31.23
C CYS A 28 -0.31 3.88 -31.46
N ASP A 29 -0.59 2.88 -30.62
CA ASP A 29 0.14 1.63 -30.48
C ASP A 29 -0.74 0.38 -30.61
N GLY A 30 -2.05 0.49 -30.88
CA GLY A 30 -2.94 -0.67 -31.13
C GLY A 30 -3.26 -1.59 -29.93
N ILE A 31 -2.68 -1.34 -28.74
CA ILE A 31 -2.97 -2.11 -27.53
C ILE A 31 -4.25 -1.59 -26.85
N GLY A 32 -5.27 -2.45 -26.77
CA GLY A 32 -6.50 -2.22 -26.02
C GLY A 32 -6.46 -2.77 -24.59
N ARG A 33 -7.60 -2.64 -23.90
CA ARG A 33 -7.78 -3.11 -22.51
C ARG A 33 -7.61 -4.63 -22.40
N ASP A 34 -8.15 -5.37 -23.35
CA ASP A 34 -8.19 -6.83 -23.29
C ASP A 34 -6.79 -7.42 -23.51
N GLU A 35 -5.98 -6.82 -24.38
CA GLU A 35 -4.57 -7.18 -24.56
C GLU A 35 -3.75 -6.91 -23.30
N ALA A 36 -4.01 -5.80 -22.61
CA ALA A 36 -3.36 -5.50 -21.33
C ALA A 36 -3.78 -6.49 -20.22
N LEU A 37 -5.04 -6.88 -20.16
CA LEU A 37 -5.50 -7.90 -19.19
C LEU A 37 -4.94 -9.28 -19.52
N ALA A 38 -4.90 -9.66 -20.81
CA ALA A 38 -4.31 -10.92 -21.28
C ALA A 38 -2.81 -10.99 -20.99
N ALA A 39 -2.07 -9.89 -21.23
CA ALA A 39 -0.66 -9.78 -20.90
C ALA A 39 -0.41 -9.92 -19.40
N LEU A 40 -1.26 -9.31 -18.56
CA LEU A 40 -1.14 -9.44 -17.11
C LEU A 40 -1.41 -10.88 -16.65
N ALA A 41 -2.45 -11.52 -17.19
CA ALA A 41 -2.77 -12.91 -16.88
C ALA A 41 -1.65 -13.87 -17.34
N HIS A 42 -1.02 -13.57 -18.48
CA HIS A 42 0.14 -14.31 -18.97
C HIS A 42 1.34 -14.16 -18.05
N ALA A 43 1.68 -12.93 -17.66
CA ALA A 43 2.74 -12.66 -16.70
C ALA A 43 2.45 -13.30 -15.33
N GLU A 44 1.19 -13.39 -14.90
CA GLU A 44 0.81 -14.01 -13.62
C GLU A 44 1.08 -15.52 -13.61
N ARG A 45 0.84 -16.20 -14.74
CA ARG A 45 1.14 -17.63 -14.88
C ARG A 45 2.64 -17.91 -14.81
N ALA A 46 3.46 -17.04 -15.39
CA ALA A 46 4.91 -17.21 -15.42
C ALA A 46 5.60 -16.73 -14.12
N HIS A 47 5.17 -15.60 -13.59
CA HIS A 47 5.82 -14.88 -12.49
C HIS A 47 4.78 -14.41 -11.43
N PRO A 48 4.14 -15.33 -10.69
CA PRO A 48 3.03 -15.00 -9.78
C PRO A 48 3.43 -14.03 -8.66
N ILE A 49 4.64 -14.17 -8.11
CA ILE A 49 5.17 -13.26 -7.06
C ILE A 49 5.39 -11.86 -7.63
N GLY A 50 6.00 -11.77 -8.81
CA GLY A 50 6.26 -10.48 -9.47
C GLY A 50 4.97 -9.75 -9.84
N VAL A 51 3.95 -10.47 -10.31
CA VAL A 51 2.62 -9.88 -10.54
C VAL A 51 1.94 -9.48 -9.25
N ALA A 52 2.08 -10.24 -8.16
CA ALA A 52 1.58 -9.82 -6.85
C ALA A 52 2.23 -8.50 -6.38
N VAL A 53 3.54 -8.32 -6.59
CA VAL A 53 4.23 -7.06 -6.30
C VAL A 53 3.70 -5.92 -7.18
N LEU A 54 3.52 -6.17 -8.49
CA LEU A 54 2.95 -5.20 -9.42
C LEU A 54 1.55 -4.75 -8.98
N ARG A 55 0.68 -5.70 -8.60
CA ARG A 55 -0.69 -5.43 -8.14
C ARG A 55 -0.70 -4.64 -6.83
N ALA A 56 0.14 -5.03 -5.87
CA ALA A 56 0.27 -4.35 -4.59
C ALA A 56 0.79 -2.91 -4.75
N ARG A 57 1.81 -2.71 -5.60
CA ARG A 57 2.46 -1.42 -5.81
C ARG A 57 1.62 -0.43 -6.62
N HIS A 58 0.99 -0.90 -7.69
CA HIS A 58 0.45 -0.01 -8.72
C HIS A 58 -1.08 0.00 -8.77
N LEU A 59 -1.73 -1.09 -8.37
CA LEU A 59 -3.19 -1.24 -8.47
C LEU A 59 -3.90 -1.13 -7.12
N GLY A 60 -3.14 -0.92 -6.04
CA GLY A 60 -3.70 -0.89 -4.68
C GLY A 60 -4.35 -2.21 -4.27
N ASP A 61 -3.91 -3.35 -4.83
CA ASP A 61 -4.45 -4.66 -4.51
C ASP A 61 -3.99 -5.12 -3.13
N MET A 62 -4.90 -4.99 -2.17
CA MET A 62 -4.66 -5.33 -0.77
C MET A 62 -4.63 -6.85 -0.54
N ILE A 63 -5.24 -7.65 -1.41
CA ILE A 63 -5.18 -9.11 -1.33
C ILE A 63 -3.79 -9.58 -1.75
N ALA A 64 -3.26 -9.04 -2.85
CA ALA A 64 -1.89 -9.29 -3.28
C ALA A 64 -0.88 -8.86 -2.20
N LEU A 65 -1.08 -7.67 -1.60
CA LEU A 65 -0.23 -7.18 -0.52
C LEU A 65 -0.24 -8.11 0.71
N ARG A 66 -1.43 -8.56 1.16
CA ARG A 66 -1.53 -9.51 2.29
C ARG A 66 -0.85 -10.85 1.99
N LYS A 67 -1.00 -11.37 0.77
CA LYS A 67 -0.33 -12.61 0.34
C LYS A 67 1.19 -12.48 0.40
N LEU A 68 1.73 -11.35 -0.06
CA LEU A 68 3.17 -11.08 0.01
C LEU A 68 3.65 -10.96 1.46
N ILE A 69 2.93 -10.24 2.33
CA ILE A 69 3.26 -10.10 3.75
C ILE A 69 3.24 -11.44 4.50
N ALA A 70 2.40 -12.38 4.08
CA ALA A 70 2.38 -13.74 4.64
C ALA A 70 3.62 -14.58 4.25
N ALA A 71 4.28 -14.24 3.13
CA ALA A 71 5.40 -15.00 2.58
C ALA A 71 6.77 -14.33 2.80
N TYR A 72 6.82 -13.00 2.93
CA TYR A 72 8.04 -12.20 3.00
C TYR A 72 8.03 -11.27 4.23
N PRO A 73 9.21 -10.84 4.72
CA PRO A 73 9.30 -9.84 5.78
C PRO A 73 8.47 -8.59 5.43
N PRO A 74 7.57 -8.12 6.33
CA PRO A 74 6.69 -7.00 6.02
C PRO A 74 7.46 -5.79 5.50
N ARG A 75 8.55 -5.37 6.15
CA ARG A 75 9.33 -4.19 5.73
C ARG A 75 9.77 -4.24 4.27
N ALA A 76 10.24 -5.39 3.81
CA ALA A 76 10.64 -5.60 2.41
C ALA A 76 9.45 -5.46 1.45
N VAL A 77 8.31 -6.07 1.79
CA VAL A 77 7.08 -5.98 1.00
C VAL A 77 6.55 -4.55 0.93
N LEU A 78 6.48 -3.85 2.07
CA LEU A 78 5.97 -2.48 2.14
C LEU A 78 6.87 -1.52 1.34
N SER A 79 8.19 -1.75 1.35
CA SER A 79 9.16 -1.01 0.54
C SER A 79 8.92 -1.24 -0.95
N MET A 80 8.78 -2.51 -1.35
CA MET A 80 8.49 -2.91 -2.72
C MET A 80 7.14 -2.41 -3.23
N ALA A 81 6.14 -2.35 -2.37
CA ALA A 81 4.83 -1.77 -2.64
C ALA A 81 4.87 -0.24 -2.75
N GLY A 82 6.02 0.40 -2.53
CA GLY A 82 6.19 1.86 -2.66
C GLY A 82 5.43 2.65 -1.61
N MET A 83 5.11 2.05 -0.46
CA MET A 83 4.46 2.80 0.62
C MET A 83 5.43 3.79 1.23
N LEU A 84 4.96 5.02 1.47
CA LEU A 84 5.80 6.05 2.07
C LEU A 84 5.62 6.07 3.58
N CYS A 85 6.71 6.31 4.31
CA CYS A 85 6.64 6.63 5.73
C CYS A 85 6.08 8.04 5.90
N GLU A 86 4.81 8.16 6.31
CA GLU A 86 4.19 9.44 6.63
C GLU A 86 3.99 9.54 8.16
N PRO A 87 5.00 10.00 8.93
CA PRO A 87 4.94 10.02 10.39
C PRO A 87 3.78 10.89 10.91
N GLU A 88 3.43 11.97 10.21
CA GLU A 88 2.29 12.79 10.58
C GLU A 88 0.95 12.08 10.36
N ARG A 89 0.79 11.37 9.23
CA ARG A 89 -0.42 10.57 8.98
C ARG A 89 -0.56 9.49 10.04
N MET A 90 0.56 8.88 10.42
CA MET A 90 0.62 7.90 11.49
C MET A 90 0.17 8.50 12.82
N LEU A 91 0.72 9.64 13.20
CA LEU A 91 0.37 10.34 14.43
C LEU A 91 -1.10 10.76 14.45
N ARG A 92 -1.64 11.24 13.32
CA ARG A 92 -3.08 11.58 13.18
C ARG A 92 -3.96 10.35 13.41
N LEU A 93 -3.65 9.23 12.78
CA LEU A 93 -4.40 7.98 12.95
C LEU A 93 -4.24 7.41 14.36
N TYR A 94 -3.07 7.51 14.96
CA TYR A 94 -2.80 7.07 16.33
C TYR A 94 -3.64 7.85 17.34
N LYS A 95 -3.66 9.19 17.23
CA LYS A 95 -4.50 10.08 18.06
C LYS A 95 -6.01 9.81 17.86
N ARG A 96 -6.42 9.33 16.69
CA ARG A 96 -7.85 9.09 16.38
C ARG A 96 -8.33 7.69 16.75
N HIS A 97 -7.53 6.66 16.50
CA HIS A 97 -7.99 5.27 16.54
C HIS A 97 -7.32 4.42 17.63
N HIS A 98 -6.08 4.73 18.01
CA HIS A 98 -5.42 3.94 19.05
C HIS A 98 -5.99 4.29 20.44
N PRO A 99 -6.32 3.31 21.30
CA PRO A 99 -6.92 3.57 22.61
C PRO A 99 -6.09 4.53 23.49
N TYR A 100 -4.76 4.35 23.51
CA TYR A 100 -3.87 5.25 24.25
C TYR A 100 -3.79 6.64 23.59
N GLY A 101 -3.56 6.68 22.28
CA GLY A 101 -3.43 7.94 21.53
C GLY A 101 -4.67 8.82 21.65
N ARG A 102 -5.86 8.21 21.61
CA ARG A 102 -7.14 8.93 21.79
C ARG A 102 -7.29 9.53 23.18
N ARG A 103 -7.01 8.76 24.23
CA ARG A 103 -7.13 9.24 25.62
C ARG A 103 -6.16 10.39 25.89
N GLU A 104 -4.89 10.21 25.54
CA GLU A 104 -3.88 11.23 25.81
C GLU A 104 -4.06 12.46 24.91
N ALA A 105 -4.53 12.31 23.67
CA ALA A 105 -4.86 13.47 22.83
C ALA A 105 -6.01 14.31 23.40
N LYS A 106 -6.99 13.67 24.06
CA LYS A 106 -8.05 14.37 24.78
C LYS A 106 -7.47 15.10 26.01
N ARG A 107 -6.67 14.40 26.81
CA ARG A 107 -6.00 14.96 27.98
C ARG A 107 -5.12 16.17 27.64
N ALA A 108 -4.35 16.10 26.55
CA ALA A 108 -3.52 17.22 26.11
C ALA A 108 -4.36 18.47 25.81
N ARG A 109 -5.52 18.31 25.15
CA ARG A 109 -6.46 19.41 24.87
C ARG A 109 -7.06 19.98 26.15
N GLU A 110 -7.41 19.12 27.11
CA GLU A 110 -7.94 19.55 28.41
C GLU A 110 -6.91 20.40 29.18
N LEU A 111 -5.63 20.02 29.16
CA LEU A 111 -4.54 20.80 29.77
C LEU A 111 -4.33 22.16 29.08
N GLU A 112 -4.41 22.20 27.75
CA GLU A 112 -4.32 23.48 27.00
C GLU A 112 -5.44 24.45 27.39
N LEU A 113 -6.67 23.94 27.53
CA LEU A 113 -7.81 24.76 27.96
C LEU A 113 -7.67 25.26 29.40
N GLN A 114 -6.89 24.57 30.23
CA GLN A 114 -6.57 24.97 31.60
C GLN A 114 -5.37 25.93 31.67
N GLY A 115 -4.72 26.24 30.54
CA GLY A 115 -3.51 27.07 30.49
C GLY A 115 -2.22 26.34 30.88
N ASP A 116 -2.28 25.03 31.12
CA ASP A 116 -1.12 24.19 31.46
C ASP A 116 -0.41 23.70 30.19
N HIS A 117 0.21 24.65 29.48
CA HIS A 117 0.87 24.40 28.21
C HIS A 117 2.08 23.46 28.32
N ASP A 118 2.77 23.46 29.47
CA ASP A 118 3.94 22.63 29.71
C ASP A 118 3.55 21.15 29.84
N ASN A 119 2.54 20.83 30.66
CA ASN A 119 2.07 19.45 30.74
C ASN A 119 1.38 19.02 29.45
N ALA A 120 0.67 19.91 28.75
CA ALA A 120 0.13 19.59 27.42
C ALA A 120 1.24 19.21 26.43
N ALA A 121 2.36 19.94 26.43
CA ALA A 121 3.53 19.64 25.60
C ALA A 121 4.17 18.29 25.99
N ARG A 122 4.30 18.00 27.28
CA ARG A 122 4.79 16.69 27.77
C ARG A 122 3.90 15.53 27.33
N VAL A 123 2.58 15.69 27.41
CA VAL A 123 1.64 14.66 26.95
C VAL A 123 1.75 14.46 25.44
N ARG A 124 1.89 15.53 24.64
CA ARG A 124 2.13 15.41 23.19
C ARG A 124 3.40 14.62 22.87
N ALA A 125 4.51 14.93 23.53
CA ALA A 125 5.77 14.20 23.35
C ALA A 125 5.62 12.71 23.70
N LEU A 126 4.88 12.38 24.77
CA LEU A 126 4.57 10.99 25.13
C LEU A 126 3.71 10.28 24.08
N ILE A 127 2.76 10.98 23.45
CA ILE A 127 1.96 10.42 22.36
C ILE A 127 2.86 10.10 21.16
N GLU A 128 3.77 10.99 20.80
CA GLU A 128 4.68 10.80 19.66
C GLU A 128 5.63 9.62 19.88
N MET A 129 6.28 9.57 21.04
CA MET A 129 7.16 8.46 21.41
C MET A 129 6.41 7.12 21.40
N ARG A 130 5.20 7.08 21.96
CA ARG A 130 4.42 5.84 21.99
C ARG A 130 3.80 5.47 20.66
N CYS A 131 3.47 6.46 19.82
CA CYS A 131 3.09 6.23 18.44
C CYS A 131 4.21 5.51 17.70
N GLN A 132 5.43 6.04 17.73
CA GLN A 132 6.60 5.44 17.06
C GLN A 132 6.80 3.97 17.45
N ARG A 133 6.72 3.67 18.75
CA ARG A 133 6.87 2.30 19.26
C ARG A 133 5.72 1.38 18.87
N ASP A 134 4.48 1.81 19.07
CA ASP A 134 3.31 0.95 18.83
C ASP A 134 3.11 0.72 17.31
N THR A 135 3.45 1.70 16.48
CA THR A 135 3.40 1.64 15.00
C THR A 135 4.72 1.19 14.38
N GLU A 136 5.65 0.66 15.18
CA GLU A 136 6.91 0.12 14.70
C GLU A 136 6.66 -0.88 13.55
N GLY A 137 7.48 -0.79 12.51
CA GLY A 137 7.31 -1.60 11.31
C GLY A 137 6.15 -1.15 10.40
N GLY A 138 5.60 0.05 10.60
CA GLY A 138 4.54 0.60 9.76
C GLY A 138 3.13 0.08 10.09
N ARG A 139 2.95 -0.53 11.26
CA ARG A 139 1.66 -1.11 11.69
C ARG A 139 0.58 -0.04 11.82
N CYS A 140 -0.60 -0.36 11.32
CA CYS A 140 -1.77 0.50 11.40
C CYS A 140 -2.27 0.60 12.85
N PRO A 141 -2.38 1.81 13.44
CA PRO A 141 -2.82 1.99 14.82
C PRO A 141 -4.32 1.77 15.02
N ALA A 142 -5.09 1.69 13.93
CA ALA A 142 -6.52 1.43 14.01
C ALA A 142 -6.83 -0.06 14.21
N CYS A 143 -6.06 -0.95 13.58
CA CYS A 143 -6.25 -2.39 13.65
C CYS A 143 -5.06 -3.13 14.29
N SER A 144 -4.07 -2.40 14.79
CA SER A 144 -2.85 -2.94 15.39
C SER A 144 -2.11 -3.96 14.51
N GLY A 145 -2.12 -3.78 13.19
CA GLY A 145 -1.44 -4.68 12.27
C GLY A 145 -2.29 -5.82 11.72
N THR A 146 -3.52 -6.05 12.18
CA THR A 146 -4.33 -7.18 11.72
C THR A 146 -4.93 -6.99 10.34
N GLY A 147 -5.08 -5.74 9.89
CA GLY A 147 -5.80 -5.40 8.67
C GLY A 147 -7.32 -5.55 8.77
N GLU A 148 -7.85 -5.92 9.94
CA GLU A 148 -9.26 -6.23 10.18
C GLU A 148 -9.75 -5.67 11.52
N LEU A 149 -11.00 -5.23 11.55
CA LEU A 149 -11.68 -4.76 12.75
C LEU A 149 -12.79 -5.72 13.10
N THR A 150 -12.87 -6.15 14.36
CA THR A 150 -13.81 -7.18 14.82
C THR A 150 -15.18 -6.62 15.23
N LYS A 151 -15.31 -5.30 15.40
CA LYS A 151 -16.54 -4.63 15.84
C LYS A 151 -17.01 -3.59 14.81
N PRO A 152 -18.33 -3.48 14.53
CA PRO A 152 -19.43 -4.29 15.05
C PRO A 152 -19.52 -5.71 14.43
N LYS A 153 -18.90 -5.93 13.26
CA LYS A 153 -18.67 -7.26 12.64
C LYS A 153 -17.25 -7.28 12.06
N PRO A 154 -16.62 -8.46 11.88
CA PRO A 154 -15.35 -8.58 11.17
C PRO A 154 -15.43 -7.92 9.77
N HIS A 155 -14.60 -6.92 9.53
CA HIS A 155 -14.45 -6.27 8.24
C HIS A 155 -13.02 -5.77 8.04
N ALA A 156 -12.61 -5.57 6.79
CA ALA A 156 -11.32 -4.99 6.48
C ALA A 156 -11.20 -3.59 7.09
N CYS A 157 -10.05 -3.30 7.70
CA CYS A 157 -9.78 -2.01 8.31
C CYS A 157 -9.83 -0.91 7.24
N PRO A 158 -10.69 0.12 7.37
CA PRO A 158 -10.87 1.15 6.34
C PRO A 158 -9.67 2.10 6.19
N ASN A 159 -8.69 2.01 7.09
CA ASN A 159 -7.51 2.89 7.09
C ASN A 159 -6.28 2.27 6.40
N CYS A 160 -6.21 0.94 6.34
CA CYS A 160 -5.03 0.23 5.87
C CYS A 160 -5.36 -0.96 4.97
N HIS A 161 -6.50 -1.63 5.20
CA HIS A 161 -6.94 -2.86 4.54
C HIS A 161 -5.96 -4.06 4.59
N SER A 162 -4.70 -3.87 4.97
CA SER A 162 -3.64 -4.89 4.97
C SER A 162 -2.89 -5.00 6.29
N GLY A 163 -3.20 -4.13 7.26
CA GLY A 163 -2.53 -4.07 8.55
C GLY A 163 -1.43 -3.01 8.62
N TYR A 164 -0.96 -2.50 7.49
CA TYR A 164 0.20 -1.59 7.42
C TYR A 164 -0.12 -0.36 6.57
N ILE A 165 0.49 0.79 6.90
CA ILE A 165 0.24 2.05 6.18
C ILE A 165 1.49 2.86 5.83
N ALA A 166 2.67 2.37 6.19
CA ALA A 166 3.94 3.04 5.95
C ALA A 166 5.00 1.99 5.63
N SER A 167 5.93 2.29 4.71
CA SER A 167 7.14 1.50 4.57
C SER A 167 8.21 2.01 5.55
N PRO A 168 8.61 1.21 6.54
CA PRO A 168 9.75 1.53 7.39
C PRO A 168 11.08 1.20 6.70
N GLU A 169 12.18 1.79 7.18
CA GLU A 169 13.53 1.41 6.75
C GLU A 169 13.81 -0.09 7.01
N LEU A 170 14.55 -0.71 6.09
CA LEU A 170 15.02 -2.07 6.26
C LEU A 170 16.15 -2.10 7.29
N LEU A 171 16.02 -2.94 8.31
CA LEU A 171 16.98 -2.99 9.43
C LEU A 171 17.90 -4.19 9.33
N THR A 172 17.39 -5.30 8.82
CA THR A 172 18.10 -6.58 8.81
C THR A 172 18.67 -6.93 7.44
N THR A 173 19.66 -7.83 7.41
CA THR A 173 20.16 -8.42 6.16
C THR A 173 19.09 -9.25 5.45
N ALA A 174 18.30 -10.01 6.21
CA ALA A 174 17.18 -10.80 5.67
C ALA A 174 16.12 -9.92 4.97
N GLU A 175 15.78 -8.76 5.54
CA GLU A 175 14.87 -7.80 4.91
C GLU A 175 15.42 -7.23 3.61
N ARG A 176 16.71 -6.88 3.55
CA ARG A 176 17.36 -6.40 2.33
C ARG A 176 17.43 -7.48 1.25
N GLN A 177 17.73 -8.72 1.63
CA GLN A 177 17.75 -9.84 0.69
C GLN A 177 16.35 -10.14 0.14
N ALA A 178 15.33 -10.11 0.99
CA ALA A 178 13.94 -10.29 0.57
C ALA A 178 13.47 -9.16 -0.36
N GLU A 179 13.85 -7.92 -0.10
CA GLU A 179 13.53 -6.80 -1.00
C GLU A 179 14.19 -6.99 -2.37
N GLN A 180 15.46 -7.39 -2.41
CA GLN A 180 16.17 -7.68 -3.65
C GLN A 180 15.53 -8.82 -4.45
N GLU A 181 15.11 -9.89 -3.78
CA GLU A 181 14.38 -11.00 -4.40
C GLU A 181 13.04 -10.53 -5.00
N LEU A 182 12.24 -9.79 -4.23
CA LEU A 182 10.97 -9.23 -4.69
C LEU A 182 11.17 -8.26 -5.87
N GLN A 183 12.24 -7.46 -5.86
CA GLN A 183 12.61 -6.57 -6.96
C GLN A 183 12.98 -7.35 -8.22
N HIS A 184 13.67 -8.49 -8.08
CA HIS A 184 13.99 -9.38 -9.21
C HIS A 184 12.71 -10.01 -9.78
N CYS A 185 11.85 -10.58 -8.94
CA CYS A 185 10.56 -11.14 -9.35
C CYS A 185 9.68 -10.11 -10.06
N TYR A 186 9.61 -8.88 -9.52
CA TYR A 186 8.90 -7.78 -10.16
C TYR A 186 9.47 -7.47 -11.55
N GLY A 187 10.80 -7.38 -11.66
CA GLY A 187 11.47 -7.13 -12.93
C GLY A 187 11.13 -8.17 -14.00
N ASP A 188 11.10 -9.46 -13.64
CA ASP A 188 10.77 -10.53 -14.58
C ASP A 188 9.29 -10.53 -14.98
N ALA A 189 8.37 -10.28 -14.03
CA ALA A 189 6.95 -10.13 -14.36
C ALA A 189 6.69 -8.95 -15.31
N VAL A 190 7.40 -7.82 -15.12
CA VAL A 190 7.29 -6.65 -15.99
C VAL A 190 7.85 -6.94 -17.39
N LYS A 191 9.02 -7.58 -17.48
CA LYS A 191 9.57 -8.01 -18.77
C LYS A 191 8.58 -8.92 -19.50
N GLU A 192 7.96 -9.85 -18.78
CA GLU A 192 7.01 -10.80 -19.35
C GLU A 192 5.74 -10.12 -19.87
N TYR A 193 5.21 -9.19 -19.08
CA TYR A 193 4.09 -8.36 -19.47
C TYR A 193 4.38 -7.58 -20.75
N HIS A 194 5.54 -6.92 -20.82
CA HIS A 194 5.95 -6.19 -22.02
C HIS A 194 6.15 -7.10 -23.23
N ARG A 195 6.82 -8.26 -23.04
CA ARG A 195 7.04 -9.24 -24.10
C ARG A 195 5.73 -9.69 -24.74
N TYR A 196 4.70 -9.98 -23.94
CA TYR A 196 3.39 -10.35 -24.46
C TYR A 196 2.75 -9.21 -25.27
N LEU A 197 2.82 -7.98 -24.77
CA LEU A 197 2.27 -6.81 -25.46
C LEU A 197 2.97 -6.53 -26.79
N ASP A 198 4.28 -6.70 -26.85
CA ASP A 198 5.05 -6.52 -28.09
C ASP A 198 4.70 -7.59 -29.13
N MET A 199 4.44 -8.83 -28.69
CA MET A 199 3.92 -9.89 -29.57
C MET A 199 2.52 -9.56 -30.09
N ALA A 200 1.63 -9.05 -29.23
CA ALA A 200 0.27 -8.68 -29.63
C ALA A 200 0.24 -7.52 -30.63
N LYS A 201 1.21 -6.61 -30.58
CA LYS A 201 1.39 -5.52 -31.55
C LYS A 201 1.90 -5.96 -32.92
N ALA A 202 2.60 -7.09 -32.97
CA ALA A 202 3.22 -7.62 -34.18
C ALA A 202 2.31 -8.61 -34.94
N ALA A 203 1.17 -8.98 -34.36
CA ALA A 203 0.15 -9.86 -34.92
C ALA A 203 -0.94 -9.06 -35.65
#